data_AF-A0A2H0ETY4-F1
#
_entry.id   AF-A0A2H0ETY4-F1
#
_cell.length_a   1.000
_cell.length_b   1.000
_cell.length_c   1.000
_cell.angle_alpha   90.00
_cell.angle_beta   90.00
_cell.angle_gamma   90.00
#
_symmetry.space_group_name_H-M   'P 1'
#
loop_
_entity.id
_entity.type
_entity.pdbx_description
1 polymer ?
#
loop_
_entity_poly.entity_id
_entity_poly.type
_entity_poly.pdbx_seq_one_letter_code
_entity_poly.pdbx_strand_id
1 'polypeptide(L)'
;RVVVTDIEAHLGVRYTADTLDALRARYPAARFVWLMGADNLAGFHRWERWDHILRTVPVAALARPGEQLAAGLSPAARAFARHRLPGAQARALAAGPAPRWVLLTGPMSRQSSTAIRAQGAWR
;
A
#
# COMPACT_ATOMS: atom_id res chain seq x y z
N ARG A 1 3.04 -9.69 -16.06
CA ARG A 1 3.43 -8.48 -16.82
C ARG A 1 3.41 -7.30 -15.87
N VAL A 2 4.46 -6.47 -15.87
CA VAL A 2 4.50 -5.21 -15.12
C VAL A 2 4.56 -4.08 -16.15
N VAL A 3 3.80 -3.02 -15.91
CA VAL A 3 3.81 -1.81 -16.73
C VAL A 3 4.13 -0.65 -15.79
N VAL A 4 5.16 0.12 -16.13
CA VAL A 4 5.58 1.30 -15.37
C VAL A 4 5.00 2.52 -16.04
N THR A 5 4.50 3.48 -15.25
CA THR A 5 3.91 4.72 -15.74
C THR A 5 4.37 5.91 -14.89
N ASP A 6 4.31 7.09 -15.48
CA ASP A 6 4.47 8.42 -14.88
C ASP A 6 3.10 9.10 -14.71
N ILE A 7 2.07 8.31 -14.38
CA ILE A 7 0.67 8.75 -14.41
C ILE A 7 0.38 9.94 -13.50
N GLU A 8 1.09 10.06 -12.38
CA GLU A 8 0.94 11.18 -11.45
C GLU A 8 1.34 12.52 -12.09
N ALA A 9 2.39 12.53 -12.92
CA ALA A 9 2.81 13.71 -13.66
C ALA A 9 1.77 14.10 -14.72
N HIS A 10 1.24 13.12 -15.45
CA HIS A 10 0.16 13.33 -16.43
C HIS A 10 -1.14 13.84 -15.81
N LEU A 11 -1.44 13.42 -14.58
CA LEU A 11 -2.62 13.86 -13.82
C LEU A 11 -2.37 15.17 -13.06
N GLY A 12 -1.13 15.63 -12.93
CA GLY A 12 -0.77 16.82 -12.17
C GLY A 12 -0.98 16.68 -10.65
N VAL A 13 -0.97 15.45 -10.13
CA VAL A 13 -1.22 15.15 -8.71
C VAL A 13 0.05 14.75 -7.99
N ARG A 14 0.10 15.02 -6.68
CA ARG A 14 1.24 14.67 -5.81
C ARG A 14 0.87 13.77 -4.64
N TYR A 15 -0.41 13.71 -4.30
CA TYR A 15 -0.89 12.90 -3.18
C TYR A 15 -1.54 11.64 -3.68
N THR A 16 -1.24 10.52 -3.02
CA THR A 16 -1.79 9.21 -3.36
C THR A 16 -3.33 9.20 -3.34
N ALA A 17 -3.95 9.95 -2.42
CA ALA A 17 -5.41 10.08 -2.36
C ALA A 17 -5.99 10.63 -3.68
N ASP A 18 -5.35 11.67 -4.25
CA ASP A 18 -5.76 12.26 -5.52
C ASP A 18 -5.50 11.33 -6.70
N THR A 19 -4.33 10.67 -6.71
CA THR A 19 -4.00 9.65 -7.72
C THR A 19 -5.06 8.54 -7.76
N LEU A 20 -5.48 8.04 -6.59
CA LEU A 20 -6.47 6.97 -6.49
C LEU A 20 -7.87 7.42 -6.93
N ASP A 21 -8.28 8.64 -6.58
CA ASP A 21 -9.56 9.19 -7.03
C ASP A 21 -9.60 9.34 -8.56
N ALA A 22 -8.54 9.91 -9.15
CA ALA A 22 -8.42 10.06 -10.59
C ALA A 22 -8.40 8.71 -11.32
N LEU A 23 -7.67 7.72 -10.80
CA LEU A 23 -7.63 6.37 -11.38
C LEU A 23 -8.99 5.69 -11.35
N ARG A 24 -9.72 5.77 -10.22
CA ARG A 24 -11.06 5.19 -10.10
C ARG A 24 -12.06 5.86 -11.02
N ALA A 25 -11.99 7.18 -11.16
CA ALA A 25 -12.84 7.93 -12.09
C ALA A 25 -12.56 7.55 -13.55
N ARG A 26 -11.28 7.39 -13.92
CA ARG A 26 -10.87 7.03 -15.28
C ARG A 26 -11.15 5.56 -15.65
N TYR A 27 -11.13 4.67 -14.66
CA TYR A 27 -11.31 3.24 -14.87
C TYR A 27 -12.39 2.66 -13.93
N PRO A 28 -13.67 3.02 -14.12
CA PRO A 28 -14.74 2.65 -13.17
C PRO A 28 -15.02 1.14 -13.09
N ALA A 29 -14.70 0.39 -14.15
CA ALA A 29 -14.84 -1.06 -14.18
C ALA A 29 -13.64 -1.82 -13.57
N ALA A 30 -12.53 -1.11 -13.28
CA ALA A 30 -11.32 -1.73 -12.76
C ALA A 30 -11.38 -1.91 -11.23
N ARG A 31 -10.79 -3.01 -10.76
CA ARG A 31 -10.66 -3.30 -9.33
C ARG A 31 -9.25 -2.94 -8.88
N PHE A 32 -9.13 -1.85 -8.16
CA PHE A 32 -7.84 -1.38 -7.65
C PHE A 32 -7.51 -2.02 -6.30
N VAL A 33 -6.23 -2.36 -6.11
CA VAL A 33 -5.63 -2.69 -4.82
C VAL A 33 -4.37 -1.86 -4.69
N TRP A 34 -4.24 -1.12 -3.59
CA TRP A 34 -3.02 -0.37 -3.30
C TRP A 34 -2.01 -1.28 -2.61
N LEU A 35 -0.81 -1.36 -3.16
CA LEU A 35 0.29 -2.14 -2.60
C LEU A 35 1.33 -1.21 -2.00
N MET A 36 1.74 -1.47 -0.76
CA MET A 36 2.80 -0.71 -0.08
C MET A 36 3.68 -1.63 0.77
N GLY A 37 4.85 -1.16 1.18
CA GLY A 37 5.62 -1.82 2.25
C GLY A 37 4.97 -1.59 3.62
N ALA A 38 5.23 -2.50 4.57
CA ALA A 38 4.72 -2.35 5.93
C ALA A 38 5.43 -1.25 6.73
N ASP A 39 6.65 -0.89 6.33
CA ASP A 39 7.35 0.34 6.74
C ASP A 39 6.50 1.59 6.46
N ASN A 40 5.91 1.68 5.27
CA ASN A 40 4.97 2.77 4.96
C ASN A 40 3.74 2.73 5.86
N LEU A 41 3.21 1.54 6.18
CA LEU A 41 2.03 1.41 7.03
C LEU A 41 2.24 2.01 8.43
N ALA A 42 3.45 1.88 9.00
CA ALA A 42 3.78 2.47 10.30
C ALA A 42 3.62 4.00 10.31
N GLY A 43 3.99 4.66 9.21
CA GLY A 43 3.87 6.12 9.02
C GLY A 43 2.62 6.59 8.31
N PHE A 44 1.76 5.68 7.87
CA PHE A 44 0.68 5.96 6.91
C PHE A 44 -0.34 6.99 7.40
N HIS A 45 -0.61 7.03 8.70
CA HIS A 45 -1.49 8.01 9.34
C HIS A 45 -1.05 9.48 9.19
N ARG A 46 0.16 9.73 8.70
CA ARG A 46 0.67 11.08 8.38
C ARG A 46 0.50 11.46 6.91
N TRP A 47 0.02 10.53 6.07
CA TRP A 47 -0.23 10.82 4.67
C TRP A 47 -1.47 11.72 4.54
N GLU A 48 -1.45 12.57 3.52
CA GLU A 48 -2.60 13.40 3.17
C GLU A 48 -3.81 12.50 2.92
N ARG A 49 -4.90 12.75 3.67
CA ARG A 49 -6.16 11.98 3.59
C ARG A 49 -5.95 10.46 3.68
N TRP A 50 -5.08 10.00 4.58
CA TRP A 50 -4.77 8.57 4.73
C TRP A 50 -6.00 7.68 4.99
N ASP A 51 -7.00 8.18 5.72
CA ASP A 51 -8.22 7.43 6.03
C ASP A 51 -9.12 7.32 4.79
N HIS A 52 -9.14 8.35 3.94
CA HIS A 52 -9.78 8.31 2.63
C HIS A 52 -9.15 7.23 1.76
N ILE A 53 -7.82 7.14 1.69
CA ILE A 53 -7.13 6.09 0.90
C ILE A 53 -7.63 4.69 1.30
N LEU A 54 -7.69 4.40 2.60
CA LEU A 54 -8.18 3.10 3.12
C LEU A 54 -9.67 2.86 2.83
N ARG A 55 -10.49 3.92 2.76
CA ARG A 55 -11.92 3.83 2.40
C ARG A 55 -12.16 3.72 0.90
N THR A 56 -11.19 4.14 0.08
CA THR A 56 -11.34 4.23 -1.37
C THR A 56 -10.89 2.97 -2.10
N VAL A 57 -9.84 2.29 -1.63
CA VAL A 57 -9.37 1.03 -2.24
C VAL A 57 -8.92 0.02 -1.18
N PRO A 58 -9.04 -1.30 -1.43
CA PRO A 58 -8.37 -2.29 -0.60
C PRO A 58 -6.85 -2.09 -0.59
N VAL A 59 -6.22 -2.34 0.56
CA VAL A 59 -4.78 -2.10 0.76
C VAL A 59 -4.06 -3.40 1.15
N ALA A 60 -2.93 -3.70 0.50
CA ALA A 60 -2.02 -4.75 0.93
C ALA A 60 -0.69 -4.15 1.37
N ALA A 61 -0.34 -4.34 2.64
CA ALA A 61 0.96 -3.99 3.19
C ALA A 61 1.85 -5.23 3.24
N LEU A 62 3.03 -5.19 2.62
CA LEU A 62 3.99 -6.29 2.62
C LEU A 62 5.05 -6.04 3.68
N ALA A 63 5.09 -6.88 4.72
CA ALA A 63 6.05 -6.75 5.80
C ALA A 63 7.46 -7.19 5.39
N ARG A 64 8.48 -6.62 6.06
CA ARG A 64 9.85 -7.17 6.13
C ARG A 64 10.12 -7.78 7.52
N PRO A 65 11.20 -8.56 7.71
CA PRO A 65 11.51 -9.14 9.03
C PRO A 65 11.78 -7.99 10.00
N GLY A 66 11.08 -7.97 11.14
CA GLY A 66 11.17 -6.90 12.15
C GLY A 66 10.15 -5.75 12.01
N GLU A 67 9.49 -5.58 10.86
CA GLU A 67 8.53 -4.47 10.65
C GLU A 67 7.08 -4.81 11.05
N GLN A 68 6.80 -6.09 11.30
CA GLN A 68 5.44 -6.61 11.50
C GLN A 68 4.73 -5.97 12.68
N LEU A 69 5.45 -5.79 13.79
CA LEU A 69 4.89 -5.22 15.02
C LEU A 69 4.55 -3.74 14.84
N ALA A 70 5.49 -2.95 14.31
CA ALA A 70 5.29 -1.52 14.06
C ALA A 70 4.13 -1.27 13.09
N ALA A 71 4.06 -2.06 12.01
CA ALA A 71 2.98 -1.98 11.04
C ALA A 71 1.63 -2.38 11.64
N GLY A 72 1.59 -3.49 12.39
CA GLY A 72 0.39 -4.02 13.01
C GLY A 72 -0.17 -3.16 14.15
N LEU A 73 0.67 -2.37 14.82
CA LEU A 73 0.28 -1.45 15.89
C LEU A 73 0.15 0.01 15.44
N SER A 74 0.32 0.28 14.14
CA SER A 74 0.21 1.63 13.59
C SER A 74 -1.17 2.24 13.86
N PRO A 75 -1.28 3.59 13.94
CA PRO A 75 -2.58 4.24 14.11
C PRO A 75 -3.59 3.85 13.02
N ALA A 76 -3.13 3.68 11.78
CA ALA A 76 -3.96 3.21 10.68
C ALA A 76 -4.46 1.76 10.89
N ALA A 77 -3.57 0.85 11.31
CA ALA A 77 -3.94 -0.53 11.62
C ALA A 77 -4.95 -0.61 12.77
N ARG A 78 -4.81 0.23 13.79
CA ARG A 78 -5.73 0.31 14.93
C ARG A 78 -7.09 0.89 14.50
N ALA A 79 -7.10 2.02 13.79
CA ALA A 79 -8.31 2.69 13.34
C ALA A 79 -9.17 1.81 12.41
N PHE A 80 -8.52 0.98 11.58
CA PHE A 80 -9.18 0.08 10.64
C PHE A 80 -9.08 -1.40 11.03
N ALA A 81 -8.87 -1.72 12.31
CA ALA A 81 -8.66 -3.10 12.77
C ALA A 81 -9.79 -4.06 12.35
N ARG A 82 -11.05 -3.62 12.42
CA ARG A 82 -12.23 -4.41 12.02
C ARG A 82 -12.29 -4.75 10.52
N HIS A 83 -11.52 -4.05 9.70
CA HIS A 83 -11.45 -4.23 8.26
C HIS A 83 -10.23 -5.06 7.82
N ARG A 84 -9.42 -5.52 8.79
CA ARG A 84 -8.22 -6.30 8.53
C ARG A 84 -8.60 -7.74 8.18
N LEU A 85 -8.14 -8.22 7.03
CA LEU A 85 -8.24 -9.61 6.63
C LEU A 85 -7.07 -10.42 7.21
N PRO A 86 -7.31 -11.69 7.59
CA PRO A 86 -6.23 -12.63 7.82
C PRO A 86 -5.36 -12.79 6.58
N GLY A 87 -4.05 -13.00 6.76
CA GLY A 87 -3.12 -13.20 5.63
C GLY A 87 -3.53 -14.35 4.69
N ALA A 88 -4.10 -15.42 5.24
CA ALA A 88 -4.65 -16.54 4.47
C ALA A 88 -5.76 -16.13 3.48
N GLN A 89 -6.45 -15.03 3.75
CA GLN A 89 -7.54 -14.49 2.91
C GLN A 89 -7.07 -13.38 1.96
N ALA A 90 -5.76 -13.13 1.83
CA ALA A 90 -5.26 -12.05 0.98
C ALA A 90 -5.72 -12.16 -0.49
N ARG A 91 -5.94 -13.37 -1.00
CA ARG A 91 -6.49 -13.58 -2.36
C ARG A 91 -7.90 -12.99 -2.53
N ALA A 92 -8.67 -12.89 -1.46
CA ALA A 92 -9.99 -12.27 -1.46
C ALA A 92 -9.96 -10.74 -1.30
N LEU A 93 -8.79 -10.13 -1.14
CA LEU A 93 -8.66 -8.68 -0.92
C LEU A 93 -9.27 -7.89 -2.07
N ALA A 94 -8.88 -8.23 -3.31
CA ALA A 94 -9.42 -7.57 -4.50
C ALA A 94 -10.92 -7.85 -4.68
N ALA A 95 -11.43 -8.96 -4.11
CA ALA A 95 -12.79 -9.47 -4.28
C ALA A 95 -13.86 -8.65 -3.51
N GLY A 96 -13.46 -7.90 -2.47
CA GLY A 96 -14.38 -7.13 -1.63
C GLY A 96 -14.29 -5.61 -1.83
N PRO A 97 -15.30 -4.86 -1.34
CA PRO A 97 -15.25 -3.40 -1.32
C PRO A 97 -14.28 -2.90 -0.25
N ALA A 98 -13.75 -1.69 -0.44
CA ALA A 98 -13.07 -0.96 0.62
C ALA A 98 -14.08 -0.46 1.70
N PRO A 99 -13.64 -0.22 2.95
CA PRO A 99 -12.30 -0.43 3.46
C PRO A 99 -12.04 -1.90 3.81
N ARG A 100 -10.95 -2.45 3.26
CA ARG A 100 -10.39 -3.77 3.59
C ARG A 100 -8.89 -3.74 3.42
N TRP A 101 -8.16 -4.37 4.32
CA TRP A 101 -6.70 -4.39 4.19
C TRP A 101 -6.09 -5.65 4.75
N VAL A 102 -4.86 -5.97 4.32
CA VAL A 102 -4.13 -7.14 4.79
C VAL A 102 -2.67 -6.78 5.03
N LEU A 103 -2.08 -7.38 6.06
CA LEU A 103 -0.64 -7.38 6.30
C LEU A 103 -0.10 -8.74 5.89
N LEU A 104 0.70 -8.77 4.83
CA LEU A 104 1.30 -9.98 4.28
C LEU A 104 2.70 -10.21 4.85
N THR A 105 2.97 -11.43 5.28
CA THR A 105 4.29 -11.94 5.65
C THR A 105 4.65 -13.07 4.68
N GLY A 106 5.82 -13.01 4.04
CA GLY A 106 6.28 -14.00 3.05
C GLY A 106 7.80 -14.11 3.02
N PRO A 107 8.44 -14.82 2.08
CA PRO A 107 9.89 -14.83 1.93
C PRO A 107 10.37 -13.43 1.52
N MET A 108 11.20 -12.81 2.35
CA MET A 108 11.51 -11.38 2.26
C MET A 108 12.96 -11.20 1.83
N SER A 109 13.19 -10.36 0.82
CA SER A 109 14.54 -9.88 0.50
C SER A 109 14.98 -8.85 1.53
N ARG A 110 16.23 -8.91 2.00
CA ARG A 110 16.85 -7.88 2.86
C ARG A 110 17.34 -6.66 2.06
N GLN A 111 17.09 -6.61 0.75
CA GLN A 111 17.52 -5.51 -0.10
C GLN A 111 16.75 -4.22 0.24
N SER A 112 17.46 -3.10 0.23
CA SER A 112 16.87 -1.77 0.31
C SER A 112 17.55 -0.85 -0.71
N SER A 113 16.82 0.11 -1.25
CA SER A 113 17.39 1.08 -2.19
C SER A 113 18.51 1.90 -1.54
N THR A 114 18.45 2.16 -0.23
CA THR A 114 19.53 2.82 0.50
C THR A 114 20.79 1.97 0.53
N ALA A 115 20.68 0.67 0.80
CA ALA A 115 21.83 -0.24 0.78
C ALA A 115 22.44 -0.37 -0.63
N ILE A 116 21.60 -0.46 -1.67
CA ILE A 116 22.08 -0.49 -3.05
C ILE A 116 22.83 0.83 -3.36
N ARG A 117 22.36 2.00 -2.87
CA ARG A 117 22.99 3.34 -3.03
C ARG A 117 24.35 3.39 -2.37
N ALA A 118 24.43 2.91 -1.14
CA ALA A 118 25.69 2.80 -0.42
C ALA A 118 26.70 1.86 -1.12
N GLN A 119 26.23 0.84 -1.84
CA GLN A 119 27.08 -0.12 -2.56
C GLN A 119 27.56 0.36 -3.94
N GLY A 120 27.05 1.50 -4.44
CA GLY A 120 27.48 2.06 -5.74
C GLY A 120 27.07 1.25 -6.98
N ALA A 121 26.15 0.30 -6.84
CA ALA A 121 25.75 -0.63 -7.92
C ALA A 121 24.78 -0.03 -8.97
N TRP A 122 24.74 1.30 -9.15
CA TRP A 122 23.79 2.02 -10.04
C TRP A 122 24.38 2.36 -11.42
N ARG A 123 25.44 1.65 -11.81
CA ARG A 123 26.01 1.80 -13.16
C ARG A 123 25.12 1.14 -14.19
#